data_AF-A0A2M7CKP9-F1
#
_entry.id   AF-A0A2M7CKP9-F1
#
_cell.length_a   1.000
_cell.length_b   1.000
_cell.length_c   1.000
_cell.angle_alpha   90.00
_cell.angle_beta   90.00
_cell.angle_gamma   90.00
#
_symmetry.space_group_name_H-M   'P 1'
#
loop_
_entity.id
_entity.type
_entity.pdbx_description
1 polymer ?
#
loop_
_entity_poly.entity_id
_entity_poly.type
_entity_poly.pdbx_seq_one_letter_code
_entity_poly.pdbx_strand_id
1 'polypeptide(L)'
;GKKLIGSAQARRKDGVLQHGSLPLTGDLARIIQALAFADESAREDAAKRLLSRAATAESALGRALDWETAARSLVRAFEAELGIRFEREELSTKEKTRADELVREKYAHASWTERV
;
A
#
# COMPACT_ATOMS: atom_id res chain seq x y z
N GLY A 1 20.85 0.27 -1.56
CA GLY A 1 19.70 -0.06 -2.41
C GLY A 1 18.55 0.89 -2.15
N LYS A 2 17.56 0.96 -3.04
CA LYS A 2 16.32 1.74 -2.85
C LYS A 2 15.18 0.85 -2.37
N LYS A 3 14.32 1.37 -1.50
CA LYS A 3 13.13 0.67 -0.97
C LYS A 3 12.05 0.60 -2.06
N LEU A 4 11.58 -0.61 -2.35
CA LEU A 4 10.52 -0.87 -3.33
C LEU A 4 9.17 -1.20 -2.68
N ILE A 5 9.17 -1.88 -1.52
CA ILE A 5 7.95 -2.29 -0.83
C ILE A 5 7.92 -1.70 0.58
N GLY A 6 6.77 -1.19 1.00
CA GLY A 6 6.46 -0.90 2.40
C GLY A 6 5.40 -1.88 2.90
N SER A 7 5.60 -2.46 4.09
CA SER A 7 4.66 -3.42 4.68
C SER A 7 4.32 -3.04 6.12
N ALA A 8 3.14 -3.47 6.55
CA ALA A 8 2.65 -3.39 7.92
C ALA A 8 1.90 -4.68 8.27
N GLN A 9 1.92 -5.04 9.55
CA GLN A 9 1.30 -6.25 10.05
C GLN A 9 0.40 -5.94 11.24
N ALA A 10 -0.78 -6.56 11.29
CA ALA A 10 -1.62 -6.61 12.47
C ALA A 10 -1.87 -8.07 12.87
N ARG A 11 -1.81 -8.35 14.18
CA ARG A 11 -2.14 -9.67 14.74
C ARG A 11 -3.24 -9.53 15.78
N ARG A 12 -4.26 -10.38 15.70
CA ARG A 12 -5.37 -10.43 16.65
C ARG A 12 -5.84 -11.86 16.81
N LYS A 13 -5.90 -12.35 18.06
CA LYS A 13 -6.32 -13.72 18.41
C LYS A 13 -5.71 -14.75 17.44
N ASP A 14 -6.55 -15.33 16.57
CA ASP A 14 -6.22 -16.44 15.68
C ASP A 14 -5.84 -15.98 14.25
N GLY A 15 -5.72 -14.67 14.02
CA GLY A 15 -5.49 -14.10 12.69
C GLY A 15 -4.27 -13.17 12.62
N VAL A 16 -3.62 -13.18 11.45
CA VAL A 16 -2.62 -12.20 11.04
C VAL A 16 -3.04 -11.54 9.73
N LEU A 17 -2.92 -10.22 9.67
CA LEU A 17 -3.06 -9.42 8.46
C LEU A 17 -1.69 -8.85 8.12
N GLN A 18 -1.15 -9.24 6.97
CA GLN A 18 0.02 -8.63 6.36
C GLN A 18 -0.43 -7.84 5.13
N HIS A 19 -0.14 -6.54 5.09
CA HIS A 19 -0.50 -5.69 3.97
C HIS A 19 0.61 -4.67 3.68
N GLY A 20 0.55 -4.02 2.52
CA GLY A 20 1.60 -3.10 2.13
C GLY A 20 1.31 -2.39 0.81
N SER A 21 2.30 -1.63 0.36
CA SER A 21 2.28 -0.93 -0.92
C SER A 21 3.53 -1.27 -1.74
N LEU A 22 3.31 -1.41 -3.04
CA LEU A 22 4.32 -1.56 -4.08
C LEU A 22 4.07 -0.47 -5.14
N PRO A 23 4.87 0.61 -5.17
CA PRO A 23 4.74 1.62 -6.20
C PRO A 23 5.12 1.04 -7.56
N LEU A 24 4.17 0.96 -8.49
CA LEU A 24 4.42 0.39 -9.81
C LEU A 24 5.09 1.40 -10.74
N THR A 25 4.55 2.62 -10.82
CA THR A 25 4.96 3.68 -11.74
C THR A 25 4.79 5.07 -11.10
N GLY A 26 5.32 6.09 -11.78
CA GLY A 26 5.04 7.50 -11.48
C GLY A 26 5.93 8.15 -10.41
N ASP A 27 5.60 9.39 -10.06
CA ASP A 27 6.40 10.19 -9.12
C ASP A 27 6.04 9.88 -7.65
N LEU A 28 7.04 9.39 -6.92
CA LEU A 28 6.96 9.13 -5.48
C LEU A 28 6.91 10.41 -4.65
N ALA A 29 7.50 11.51 -5.12
CA ALA A 29 7.56 12.77 -4.40
C ALA A 29 6.19 13.43 -4.21
N ARG A 30 5.15 13.02 -4.95
CA ARG A 30 3.78 13.53 -4.76
C ARG A 30 3.25 13.39 -3.33
N ILE A 31 3.68 12.37 -2.58
CA ILE A 31 3.27 12.22 -1.16
C ILE A 31 3.70 13.41 -0.30
N ILE A 32 4.82 14.06 -0.65
CA ILE A 32 5.36 15.24 0.04
C ILE A 32 4.41 16.44 -0.08
N GLN A 33 3.56 16.48 -1.11
CA GLN A 33 2.56 17.55 -1.26
C GLN A 33 1.43 17.44 -0.23
N ALA A 34 1.16 16.23 0.29
CA ALA A 34 0.13 15.97 1.27
C ALA A 34 0.61 16.09 2.73
N LEU A 35 1.90 16.38 2.95
CA LEU A 35 2.50 16.49 4.28
C LEU A 35 2.77 17.96 4.65
N ALA A 36 2.70 18.25 5.94
CA ALA A 36 3.06 19.55 6.51
C ALA A 36 4.57 19.67 6.71
N PHE A 37 5.13 20.81 6.33
CA PHE A 37 6.54 21.19 6.52
C PHE A 37 6.62 22.62 7.03
N ALA A 38 7.72 22.95 7.71
CA ALA A 38 7.94 24.29 8.26
C ALA A 38 8.07 25.36 7.15
N ASP A 39 8.73 25.00 6.05
CA ASP A 39 8.95 25.85 4.89
C ASP A 39 9.16 25.00 3.62
N GLU A 40 9.30 25.68 2.48
CA GLU A 40 9.47 25.01 1.19
C GLU A 40 10.84 24.35 1.03
N SER A 41 11.89 24.91 1.65
CA SER A 41 13.22 24.29 1.63
C SER A 41 13.19 22.91 2.29
N ALA A 42 12.54 22.79 3.45
CA ALA A 42 12.36 21.54 4.15
C ALA A 42 11.53 20.53 3.34
N ARG A 43 10.52 21.00 2.59
CA ARG A 43 9.70 20.19 1.68
C ARG A 43 10.55 19.63 0.54
N GLU A 44 11.33 20.47 -0.13
CA GLU A 44 12.21 20.06 -1.22
C GLU A 44 13.25 19.03 -0.77
N ASP A 45 13.87 19.26 0.39
CA ASP A 45 14.86 18.34 0.96
C ASP A 45 14.23 16.99 1.32
N ALA A 46 12.99 16.99 1.80
CA ALA A 46 12.24 15.76 2.03
C ALA A 46 11.96 14.99 0.73
N ALA A 47 11.60 15.69 -0.35
CA ALA A 47 11.39 15.08 -1.67
C ALA A 47 12.68 14.46 -2.23
N LYS A 48 13.81 15.20 -2.20
CA LYS A 48 15.13 14.70 -2.62
C LYS A 48 15.54 13.47 -1.80
N ARG A 49 15.32 13.50 -0.48
CA ARG A 49 15.58 12.36 0.41
C ARG A 49 14.69 11.15 0.10
N LEU A 50 13.42 11.35 -0.25
CA LEU A 50 12.52 10.27 -0.63
C LEU A 50 12.99 9.60 -1.94
N LEU A 51 13.26 10.38 -2.98
CA LEU A 51 13.65 9.87 -4.30
C LEU A 51 15.03 9.18 -4.31
N SER A 52 15.93 9.57 -3.40
CA SER A 52 17.20 8.88 -3.22
C SER A 52 17.07 7.51 -2.52
N ARG A 53 16.00 7.30 -1.75
CA ARG A 53 15.81 6.11 -0.90
C ARG A 53 14.71 5.17 -1.36
N ALA A 54 13.79 5.59 -2.22
CA ALA A 54 12.67 4.79 -2.69
C ALA A 54 12.65 4.66 -4.22
N ALA A 55 12.06 3.57 -4.71
CA ALA A 55 11.97 3.22 -6.11
C ALA A 55 10.56 2.72 -6.47
N THR A 56 10.21 2.86 -7.74
CA THR A 56 9.05 2.19 -8.34
C THR A 56 9.49 0.89 -9.03
N ALA A 57 8.57 -0.03 -9.27
CA ALA A 57 8.84 -1.23 -10.06
C ALA A 57 9.35 -0.86 -11.46
N GLU A 58 8.78 0.18 -12.06
CA GLU A 58 9.23 0.74 -13.34
C GLU A 58 10.69 1.17 -13.33
N SER A 59 11.12 1.92 -12.31
CA SER A 59 12.51 2.36 -12.20
C SER A 59 13.50 1.20 -12.03
N ALA A 60 13.05 0.08 -11.44
CA ALA A 60 13.87 -1.12 -11.28
C ALA A 60 13.90 -1.99 -12.54
N LEU A 61 12.79 -2.06 -13.28
CA LEU A 61 12.64 -2.87 -14.49
C LEU A 61 13.08 -2.16 -15.78
N GLY A 62 13.20 -0.83 -15.75
CA GLY A 62 13.43 -0.01 -16.95
C GLY A 62 12.22 0.11 -17.88
N ARG A 63 11.04 -0.34 -17.44
CA ARG A 63 9.77 -0.28 -18.18
C ARG A 63 8.58 -0.25 -17.24
N ALA A 64 7.48 0.36 -17.66
CA ALA A 64 6.24 0.32 -16.91
C ALA A 64 5.75 -1.12 -16.69
N LEU A 65 5.17 -1.35 -15.51
CA LEU A 65 4.53 -2.61 -15.13
C LEU A 65 3.04 -2.35 -14.95
N ASP A 66 2.20 -3.08 -15.68
CA ASP A 66 0.76 -3.00 -15.53
C ASP A 66 0.31 -3.64 -14.21
N TRP A 67 -0.81 -3.14 -13.68
CA TRP A 67 -1.34 -3.57 -12.39
C TRP A 67 -1.69 -5.06 -12.37
N GLU A 68 -2.29 -5.58 -13.44
CA GLU A 68 -2.72 -6.98 -13.47
C GLU A 68 -1.54 -7.94 -13.48
N THR A 69 -0.47 -7.63 -14.21
CA THR A 69 0.76 -8.42 -14.21
C THR A 69 1.39 -8.41 -12.83
N ALA A 70 1.44 -7.26 -12.15
CA ALA A 70 1.92 -7.19 -10.77
C ALA A 70 1.06 -8.07 -9.83
N ALA A 71 -0.27 -7.95 -9.90
CA ALA A 71 -1.21 -8.72 -9.08
C ALA A 71 -1.08 -10.23 -9.34
N ARG A 72 -1.09 -10.67 -10.61
CA ARG A 72 -0.90 -12.09 -10.98
C ARG A 72 0.45 -12.62 -10.53
N SER A 73 1.51 -11.81 -10.62
CA SER A 73 2.85 -12.23 -10.17
C SER A 73 2.88 -12.44 -8.66
N LEU A 74 2.23 -11.56 -7.88
CA LEU A 74 2.09 -11.73 -6.43
C LEU A 74 1.29 -12.99 -6.09
N VAL A 75 0.13 -13.22 -6.73
CA VAL A 75 -0.67 -14.44 -6.53
C VAL A 75 0.18 -15.69 -6.75
N ARG A 76 0.87 -15.78 -7.89
CA ARG A 76 1.73 -16.93 -8.21
C ARG A 76 2.87 -17.11 -7.20
N ALA A 77 3.48 -16.02 -6.75
CA ALA A 77 4.53 -16.08 -5.75
C ALA A 77 4.00 -16.61 -4.41
N PHE A 78 2.85 -16.12 -3.94
CA PHE A 78 2.23 -16.63 -2.72
C PHE A 78 1.85 -18.11 -2.83
N GLU A 79 1.28 -18.55 -3.97
CA GLU A 79 0.97 -19.95 -4.20
C GLU A 79 2.23 -20.84 -4.13
N ALA A 80 3.31 -20.41 -4.80
CA ALA A 80 4.57 -21.14 -4.81
C ALA A 80 5.25 -21.19 -3.44
N GLU A 81 5.35 -20.05 -2.75
CA GLU A 81 6.06 -19.94 -1.46
C GLU A 81 5.28 -20.56 -0.30
N LEU A 82 3.95 -20.56 -0.35
CA LEU A 82 3.10 -21.12 0.71
C LEU A 82 2.59 -22.53 0.41
N GLY A 83 2.77 -23.03 -0.82
CA GLY A 83 2.25 -24.33 -1.24
C GLY A 83 0.72 -24.38 -1.24
N ILE A 84 0.07 -23.25 -1.54
CA ILE A 84 -1.40 -23.13 -1.60
C ILE A 84 -1.86 -22.83 -3.02
N ARG A 85 -3.17 -22.89 -3.24
CA ARG A 85 -3.82 -22.41 -4.46
C ARG A 85 -4.90 -21.42 -4.09
N PHE A 86 -4.90 -20.26 -4.73
CA PHE A 86 -5.98 -19.30 -4.56
C PHE A 86 -7.13 -19.63 -5.50
N GLU A 87 -8.34 -19.56 -4.97
CA GLU A 87 -9.57 -19.53 -5.74
C GLU A 87 -10.10 -18.10 -5.73
N ARG A 88 -10.43 -17.58 -6.91
CA ARG A 88 -10.96 -16.22 -7.01
C ARG A 88 -12.40 -16.21 -6.56
N GLU A 89 -12.67 -15.41 -5.53
CA GLU A 89 -14.02 -15.16 -5.03
C GLU A 89 -14.26 -13.65 -4.90
N GLU A 90 -15.52 -13.25 -4.94
CA GLU A 90 -15.96 -11.91 -4.60
C GLU A 90 -16.30 -11.84 -3.11
N LEU A 91 -16.26 -10.64 -2.52
CA LEU A 91 -16.70 -10.45 -1.14
C LEU A 91 -18.16 -10.92 -0.98
N SER A 92 -18.41 -11.71 0.06
CA SER A 92 -19.75 -12.15 0.45
C SER A 92 -20.61 -10.97 0.90
N THR A 93 -21.94 -11.15 0.91
CA THR A 93 -22.87 -10.12 1.41
C THR A 93 -22.53 -9.71 2.84
N LYS A 94 -22.17 -10.68 3.70
CA LYS A 94 -21.81 -10.41 5.10
C LYS A 94 -20.56 -9.53 5.21
N GLU A 95 -19.54 -9.78 4.40
CA GLU A 95 -18.31 -8.99 4.39
C GLU A 95 -18.55 -7.58 3.86
N LYS A 96 -19.34 -7.44 2.78
CA LYS A 96 -19.72 -6.13 2.23
C LYS A 96 -20.50 -5.31 3.26
N THR A 97 -21.53 -5.88 3.86
CA THR A 97 -22.30 -5.22 4.94
C THR A 97 -21.38 -4.81 6.09
N ARG A 98 -20.45 -5.68 6.50
CA ARG A 98 -19.51 -5.35 7.58
C ARG A 98 -18.54 -4.23 7.20
N ALA A 99 -18.07 -4.20 5.95
CA ALA A 99 -17.23 -3.12 5.45
C ALA A 99 -18.00 -1.78 5.46
N ASP A 100 -19.26 -1.79 5.02
CA ASP A 100 -20.12 -0.60 5.00
C ASP A 100 -20.41 -0.06 6.41
N GLU A 101 -20.71 -0.96 7.38
CA GLU A 101 -20.83 -0.61 8.79
C GLU A 101 -19.56 0.05 9.32
N LEU A 102 -18.39 -0.53 9.05
CA LEU A 102 -17.10 0.00 9.50
C LEU A 102 -16.78 1.37 8.88
N VAL A 103 -17.13 1.58 7.61
CA VAL A 103 -17.02 2.90 6.98
C VAL A 103 -17.92 3.89 7.71
N ARG A 104 -19.21 3.54 7.87
CA ARG A 104 -20.23 4.40 8.48
C ARG A 104 -19.94 4.73 9.94
N GLU A 105 -19.40 3.80 10.72
CA GLU A 105 -19.27 3.95 12.18
C GLU A 105 -17.85 4.33 12.62
N LYS A 106 -16.87 4.22 11.72
CA LYS A 106 -15.46 4.41 12.09
C LYS A 106 -14.63 5.10 11.01
N TYR A 107 -14.41 4.46 9.86
CA TYR A 107 -13.36 4.90 8.94
C TYR A 107 -13.67 6.19 8.19
N ALA A 108 -14.93 6.65 8.16
CA ALA A 108 -15.32 7.95 7.61
C ALA A 108 -15.48 9.07 8.66
N HIS A 109 -15.24 8.79 9.95
CA HIS A 109 -15.42 9.79 11.01
C HIS A 109 -14.11 10.49 11.39
N ALA A 110 -14.17 11.82 11.55
CA ALA A 110 -13.06 12.64 12.05
C ALA A 110 -12.55 12.17 13.43
N SER A 111 -13.46 11.72 14.31
CA SER A 111 -13.09 11.14 15.61
C SER A 111 -12.19 9.89 15.51
N TRP A 112 -12.09 9.29 14.33
CA TRP A 112 -11.14 8.23 13.99
C TRP A 112 -9.96 8.74 13.16
N THR A 113 -10.21 9.49 12.08
CA THR A 113 -9.18 9.90 11.09
C THR A 113 -8.29 11.05 11.54
N GLU A 114 -8.76 11.89 12.46
CA GLU A 114 -8.04 13.07 12.99
C GLU A 114 -7.52 12.85 14.42
N ARG A 115 -7.44 11.59 14.85
CA ARG A 115 -6.82 11.25 16.13
C ARG A 115 -5.32 11.53 16.06
N VAL A 116 -4.88 12.57 16.77
CA VAL A 116 -3.46 12.90 16.99
C VAL A 116 -2.95 12.20 18.25
#